data_AF-A0A484WP31-F1
#
_entry.id   AF-A0A484WP31-F1
#
_cell.length_a   1.000
_cell.length_b   1.000
_cell.length_c   1.000
_cell.angle_alpha   90.00
_cell.angle_beta   90.00
_cell.angle_gamma   90.00
#
_symmetry.space_group_name_H-M   'P 1'
#
loop_
_entity.id
_entity.type
_entity.pdbx_description
1 polymer ?
#
loop_
_entity_poly.entity_id
_entity_poly.type
_entity_poly.pdbx_seq_one_letter_code
_entity_poly.pdbx_strand_id
1 'polypeptide(L)'
;MISDAQKAANAAGAIATGLLSLIIPVPLTTVQWANKHYYLPKESSYTPGRWETLPFQVGIMNCMGNDLIRTVNLIKSARVGYTKMLLGVEAYFIGA
;
A
#
# COMPACT_ATOMS: atom_id res chain seq x y z
N MET A 1 37.31 20.75 -28.72
CA MET A 1 36.19 21.24 -27.87
C MET A 1 35.01 20.30 -28.07
N ILE A 2 34.41 19.79 -26.98
CA ILE A 2 33.19 18.97 -27.06
C ILE A 2 32.05 19.87 -27.58
N SER A 3 31.32 19.42 -28.59
CA SER A 3 30.20 20.14 -29.18
C SER A 3 29.05 20.27 -28.18
N ASP A 4 28.22 21.31 -28.30
CA ASP A 4 27.10 21.51 -27.38
C ASP A 4 26.08 20.37 -27.45
N ALA A 5 25.92 19.76 -28.63
CA ALA A 5 25.13 18.53 -28.80
C ALA A 5 25.67 17.37 -27.95
N GLN A 6 27.00 17.18 -27.89
CA GLN A 6 27.60 16.13 -27.08
C GLN A 6 27.51 16.43 -25.58
N LYS A 7 27.59 17.70 -25.16
CA LYS A 7 27.34 18.09 -23.76
C LYS A 7 25.90 17.77 -23.35
N ALA A 8 24.93 18.07 -24.21
CA ALA A 8 23.52 17.77 -23.97
C ALA A 8 23.27 16.25 -23.88
N ALA A 9 23.88 15.46 -24.77
CA ALA A 9 23.80 14.00 -24.73
C ALA A 9 24.39 13.42 -23.43
N ASN A 10 25.54 13.92 -23.00
CA ASN A 10 26.17 13.48 -21.76
C ASN A 10 25.32 13.85 -20.52
N ALA A 11 24.72 15.04 -20.51
CA ALA A 11 23.82 15.47 -19.44
C ALA A 11 22.57 14.60 -19.38
N ALA A 12 21.94 14.32 -20.53
CA ALA A 12 20.77 13.43 -20.59
C ALA A 12 21.10 12.02 -20.08
N GLY A 13 22.26 11.46 -20.46
CA GLY A 13 22.72 10.17 -19.97
C GLY A 13 22.94 10.16 -18.46
N ALA A 14 23.64 11.17 -17.92
CA ALA A 14 23.88 11.29 -16.48
C ALA A 14 22.58 11.44 -15.67
N ILE A 15 21.62 12.23 -16.17
CA ILE A 15 20.30 12.39 -15.55
C ILE A 15 19.56 11.04 -15.57
N ALA A 16 19.50 10.36 -16.72
CA ALA A 16 18.82 9.08 -16.83
C ALA A 16 19.41 8.04 -15.86
N THR A 17 20.74 7.93 -15.79
CA THR A 17 21.42 7.02 -14.87
C THR A 17 21.19 7.40 -13.41
N GLY A 18 21.24 8.70 -13.07
CA GLY A 18 20.97 9.17 -11.71
C GLY A 18 19.54 8.85 -11.25
N LEU A 19 18.56 9.01 -12.14
CA LEU A 19 17.15 8.74 -11.85
C LEU A 19 16.84 7.26 -11.63
N LEU A 20 17.67 6.33 -12.12
CA LEU A 20 17.47 4.89 -11.87
C LEU A 20 17.43 4.55 -10.37
N SER A 21 18.20 5.28 -9.55
CA SER A 21 18.23 5.09 -8.10
C SER A 21 16.93 5.47 -7.38
N LEU A 22 16.09 6.29 -8.03
CA LEU A 22 14.82 6.76 -7.50
C LEU A 22 13.64 5.86 -7.88
N ILE A 23 13.88 4.79 -8.64
CA ILE A 23 12.85 3.83 -9.01
C ILE A 23 12.49 3.02 -7.76
N ILE A 24 11.37 3.38 -7.15
CA ILE A 24 10.70 2.56 -6.14
C ILE A 24 9.62 1.70 -6.80
N PRO A 25 9.39 0.46 -6.33
CA PRO A 25 8.25 -0.32 -6.78
C PRO A 25 6.96 0.45 -6.50
N VAL A 26 5.96 0.32 -7.38
CA VAL A 26 4.67 1.00 -7.20
C VAL A 26 4.09 0.58 -5.85
N PRO A 27 3.84 1.53 -4.93
CA PRO A 27 3.32 1.20 -3.61
C PRO A 27 1.93 0.59 -3.76
N LEU A 28 1.71 -0.56 -3.11
CA LEU A 28 0.39 -1.16 -3.04
C LEU A 28 -0.46 -0.36 -2.05
N THR A 29 -1.74 -0.18 -2.38
CA THR A 29 -2.69 0.30 -1.36
C THR A 29 -2.86 -0.75 -0.27
N THR A 30 -3.31 -0.33 0.91
CA THR A 30 -3.56 -1.23 2.04
C THR A 30 -4.45 -2.41 1.67
N VAL A 31 -5.50 -2.16 0.88
CA VAL A 31 -6.40 -3.21 0.39
C VAL A 31 -5.71 -4.17 -0.58
N GLN A 32 -4.90 -3.65 -1.51
CA GLN A 32 -4.17 -4.48 -2.45
C GLN A 32 -3.16 -5.38 -1.72
N TRP A 33 -2.45 -4.82 -0.75
CA TRP A 33 -1.52 -5.58 0.09
C TRP A 33 -2.26 -6.63 0.93
N ALA A 34 -3.36 -6.26 1.58
CA ALA A 34 -4.14 -7.18 2.42
C ALA A 34 -4.71 -8.35 1.61
N ASN A 35 -5.33 -8.09 0.45
CA ASN A 35 -5.87 -9.15 -0.40
C ASN A 35 -4.77 -10.10 -0.94
N LYS A 36 -3.52 -9.63 -1.03
CA LYS A 36 -2.39 -10.42 -1.52
C LYS A 36 -1.68 -11.21 -0.41
N HIS A 37 -1.55 -10.62 0.78
CA HIS A 37 -0.65 -11.11 1.83
C HIS A 37 -1.34 -11.45 3.16
N TYR A 38 -2.50 -10.86 3.45
CA TYR A 38 -3.15 -11.03 4.76
C TYR A 38 -3.97 -12.33 4.84
N TYR A 39 -3.76 -13.08 5.92
CA TYR A 39 -4.42 -14.36 6.16
C TYR A 39 -5.06 -14.39 7.55
N LEU A 40 -6.28 -14.93 7.61
CA LEU A 40 -7.08 -15.07 8.82
C LEU A 40 -6.80 -16.43 9.47
N PRO A 41 -6.23 -16.47 10.70
CA PRO A 41 -5.94 -17.71 11.39
C PRO A 41 -7.22 -18.39 11.87
N LYS A 42 -7.20 -19.74 11.92
CA LYS A 42 -8.35 -20.59 12.27
C LYS A 42 -8.77 -20.47 13.71
N GLU A 43 -7.84 -20.16 14.59
CA GLU A 43 -8.03 -20.10 16.04
C GLU A 43 -8.87 -18.88 16.45
N SER A 44 -8.82 -17.80 15.66
CA SER A 44 -9.46 -16.52 16.01
C SER A 44 -10.40 -15.99 14.93
N SER A 45 -10.74 -16.79 13.93
CA SER A 45 -11.58 -16.36 12.81
C SER A 45 -12.66 -17.41 12.52
N TYR A 46 -13.91 -16.96 12.47
CA TYR A 46 -15.04 -17.80 12.06
C TYR A 46 -14.88 -18.32 10.62
N THR A 47 -14.31 -17.48 9.76
CA THR A 47 -13.95 -17.82 8.38
C THR A 47 -12.43 -17.70 8.25
N PRO A 48 -11.67 -18.78 8.50
CA PRO A 48 -10.25 -18.79 8.20
C PRO A 48 -9.99 -18.77 6.70
N GLY A 49 -8.83 -18.27 6.31
CA GLY A 49 -8.45 -18.21 4.91
C GLY A 49 -7.75 -16.92 4.53
N ARG A 50 -7.54 -16.76 3.23
CA ARG A 50 -7.05 -15.50 2.68
C ARG A 50 -8.08 -14.40 2.93
N TRP A 51 -7.60 -13.23 3.32
CA TRP A 51 -8.45 -12.07 3.46
C TRP A 51 -9.04 -11.65 2.10
N GLU A 52 -10.34 -11.39 2.08
CA GLU A 52 -11.03 -10.77 0.96
C GLU A 52 -11.74 -9.51 1.46
N THR A 53 -11.32 -8.37 0.93
CA THR A 53 -11.88 -7.07 1.34
C THR A 53 -13.28 -6.91 0.77
N LEU A 54 -14.28 -6.74 1.64
CA LEU A 54 -15.65 -6.47 1.21
C LEU A 54 -15.78 -5.06 0.60
N PRO A 55 -16.72 -4.81 -0.33
CA PRO A 55 -16.80 -3.53 -1.04
C PRO A 55 -16.83 -2.28 -0.15
N PHE A 56 -17.57 -2.31 0.96
CA PHE A 56 -17.66 -1.17 1.89
C PHE A 56 -16.38 -0.96 2.71
N GLN A 57 -15.56 -2.00 2.88
CA GLN A 57 -14.32 -1.97 3.66
C GLN A 57 -13.19 -1.30 2.87
N VAL A 58 -13.25 -1.32 1.53
CA VAL A 58 -12.18 -0.83 0.65
C VAL A 58 -11.81 0.61 0.95
N GLY A 59 -12.79 1.52 0.96
CA GLY A 59 -12.55 2.93 1.24
C GLY A 59 -12.00 3.14 2.65
N ILE A 60 -12.58 2.45 3.63
CA ILE A 60 -12.21 2.56 5.05
C ILE A 60 -10.75 2.14 5.26
N MET A 61 -10.36 0.96 4.77
CA MET A 61 -9.00 0.44 4.94
C MET A 61 -7.96 1.29 4.20
N ASN A 62 -8.26 1.73 2.97
CA ASN A 62 -7.35 2.62 2.25
C ASN A 62 -7.23 3.99 2.93
N CYS A 63 -8.30 4.51 3.55
CA CYS A 63 -8.21 5.72 4.35
C CYS A 63 -7.33 5.52 5.59
N MET A 64 -7.43 4.36 6.25
CA MET A 64 -6.62 4.06 7.45
C MET A 64 -5.13 3.93 7.15
N GLY A 65 -4.76 3.37 5.99
CA GLY A 65 -3.36 3.20 5.59
C GLY A 65 -2.80 4.28 4.66
N ASN A 66 -3.47 5.42 4.54
CA ASN A 66 -3.00 6.55 3.74
C ASN A 66 -2.30 7.59 4.63
N ASP A 67 -1.03 7.86 4.33
CA ASP A 67 -0.18 8.80 5.09
C ASP A 67 -0.73 10.24 5.16
N LEU A 68 -1.59 10.62 4.22
CA LEU A 68 -2.22 11.94 4.19
C LEU A 68 -3.40 12.06 5.17
N ILE A 69 -3.88 10.95 5.75
CA ILE A 69 -5.03 10.93 6.63
C ILE A 69 -4.59 10.64 8.07
N ARG A 70 -4.64 11.66 8.91
CA ARG A 70 -4.24 11.53 10.32
C ARG A 70 -5.27 10.78 11.17
N THR A 71 -6.57 10.93 10.87
CA THR A 71 -7.66 10.42 11.71
C THR A 71 -8.83 9.97 10.85
N VAL A 72 -9.31 8.76 11.08
CA VAL A 72 -10.50 8.18 10.43
C VAL A 72 -11.58 7.98 11.48
N ASN A 73 -12.68 8.73 11.37
CA ASN A 73 -13.86 8.57 12.21
C ASN A 73 -14.91 7.77 11.45
N LEU A 74 -15.40 6.67 12.04
CA LEU A 74 -16.48 5.88 11.45
C LEU A 74 -17.44 5.37 12.52
N ILE A 75 -18.71 5.25 12.15
CA ILE A 75 -19.71 4.52 12.92
C ILE A 75 -19.84 3.14 12.27
N LYS A 76 -19.73 2.09 13.09
CA LYS A 76 -19.76 0.70 12.61
C LYS A 76 -20.78 -0.15 13.35
N SER A 77 -21.41 -1.08 12.64
CA SER A 77 -22.29 -2.12 13.21
C SER A 77 -21.48 -3.26 13.85
N ALA A 78 -22.11 -4.12 14.64
CA ALA A 78 -21.45 -5.30 15.18
C ALA A 78 -21.13 -6.32 14.09
N ARG A 79 -20.04 -7.10 14.27
CA ARG A 79 -19.67 -8.26 13.43
C ARG A 79 -19.44 -7.99 11.93
N VAL A 80 -19.11 -6.74 11.57
CA VAL A 80 -18.75 -6.35 10.18
C VAL A 80 -17.28 -6.58 9.82
N GLY A 81 -16.54 -7.35 10.63
CA GLY A 81 -15.10 -7.59 10.41
C GLY A 81 -14.17 -6.42 10.79
N TYR A 82 -14.63 -5.45 11.57
CA TYR A 82 -13.86 -4.24 11.89
C TYR A 82 -12.49 -4.52 12.52
N THR A 83 -12.40 -5.39 13.52
CA THR A 83 -11.12 -5.75 14.14
C THR A 83 -10.15 -6.39 13.14
N LYS A 84 -10.65 -7.19 12.20
CA LYS A 84 -9.80 -7.82 11.18
C LYS A 84 -9.31 -6.80 10.15
N MET A 85 -10.10 -5.76 9.85
CA MET A 85 -9.61 -4.63 9.05
C MET A 85 -8.45 -3.92 9.75
N LEU A 86 -8.55 -3.63 11.06
CA LEU A 86 -7.48 -2.98 11.81
C LEU A 86 -6.19 -3.80 11.81
N LEU A 87 -6.29 -5.11 12.04
CA LEU A 87 -5.14 -6.02 11.98
C LEU A 87 -4.52 -6.09 10.58
N GLY A 88 -5.34 -6.06 9.52
CA GLY A 88 -4.85 -6.01 8.14
C GLY A 88 -4.11 -4.70 7.83
N VAL A 89 -4.59 -3.57 8.35
CA VAL A 89 -3.93 -2.26 8.22
C VAL A 89 -2.63 -2.22 9.03
N GLU A 90 -2.63 -2.75 10.25
CA GLU A 90 -1.41 -2.83 11.07
C GLU A 90 -0.35 -3.73 10.41
N ALA A 91 -0.76 -4.88 9.88
CA ALA A 91 0.12 -5.76 9.12
C ALA A 91 0.69 -5.07 7.87
N TYR A 92 -0.10 -4.22 7.20
CA TYR A 92 0.39 -3.39 6.09
C TYR A 92 1.48 -2.41 6.54
N PHE A 93 1.32 -1.73 7.68
CA PHE A 93 2.37 -0.82 8.17
C PHE A 93 3.66 -1.50 8.60
N ILE A 94 3.60 -2.77 9.00
CA ILE A 94 4.78 -3.53 9.42
C ILE A 94 5.45 -4.24 8.24
N GLY A 95 4.65 -4.72 7.28
CA GLY A 95 5.10 -5.61 6.20
C GLY A 95 5.11 -5.00 4.80
N ALA A 96 4.75 -3.73 4.63
CA ALA A 96 4.98 -2.96 3.41
C ALA A 96 6.27 -2.14 3.53
#